data_AF-A0A1F2VJ47-F1
#
_entry.id   AF-A0A1F2VJ47-F1
#
_cell.length_a   1.000
_cell.length_b   1.000
_cell.length_c   1.000
_cell.angle_alpha   90.00
_cell.angle_beta   90.00
_cell.angle_gamma   90.00
#
_symmetry.space_group_name_H-M   'P 1'
#
loop_
_entity.id
_entity.type
_entity.pdbx_description
1 polymer ?
#
loop_
_entity_poly.entity_id
_entity_poly.type
_entity_poly.pdbx_seq_one_letter_code
_entity_poly.pdbx_strand_id
1 'polypeptide(L)' 'MKCRACGAEIAANALICYKCGTATSEPRIPPPAARPRRRLPIAGLVLLGLALAALAREVACGSLL' A
#
# COMPACT_ATOMS: atom_id res chain seq x y z
N MET A 1 -34.52 -15.08 -6.96
CA MET A 1 -33.29 -15.54 -7.65
C MET A 1 -32.38 -16.12 -6.59
N LYS A 2 -31.54 -17.10 -6.91
CA LYS A 2 -30.68 -17.76 -5.89
C LYS A 2 -29.32 -17.08 -5.79
N CYS A 3 -28.86 -16.83 -4.56
CA CYS A 3 -27.52 -16.33 -4.30
C CYS A 3 -26.45 -17.35 -4.76
N ARG A 4 -25.49 -16.91 -5.57
CA ARG A 4 -24.38 -17.74 -6.09
C ARG A 4 -23.43 -18.31 -5.02
N ALA A 5 -23.38 -17.68 -3.84
CA ALA A 5 -22.46 -18.08 -2.77
C ALA A 5 -23.12 -19.01 -1.72
N CYS A 6 -24.37 -18.74 -1.32
CA CYS A 6 -25.01 -19.49 -0.23
C CYS A 6 -26.36 -20.15 -0.58
N GLY A 7 -26.87 -19.95 -1.81
CA GLY A 7 -28.11 -20.58 -2.28
C GLY A 7 -29.42 -19.99 -1.77
N ALA A 8 -29.38 -18.96 -0.91
CA ALA A 8 -30.60 -18.30 -0.41
C ALA A 8 -31.41 -17.66 -1.56
N GLU A 9 -32.74 -17.74 -1.48
CA GLU A 9 -33.63 -16.97 -2.35
C GLU A 9 -33.59 -15.50 -1.95
N ILE A 10 -33.28 -14.65 -2.93
CA ILE A 10 -33.17 -13.19 -2.79
C ILE A 10 -34.00 -12.51 -3.87
N ALA A 11 -34.41 -11.27 -3.60
CA ALA A 11 -35.09 -10.43 -4.58
C ALA A 11 -34.20 -10.23 -5.83
N ALA A 12 -34.82 -10.12 -7.01
CA ALA A 12 -34.10 -9.97 -8.28
C ALA A 12 -33.27 -8.68 -8.35
N ASN A 13 -33.67 -7.65 -7.60
CA ASN A 13 -33.00 -6.35 -7.49
C ASN A 13 -32.12 -6.22 -6.23
N ALA A 14 -31.88 -7.29 -5.49
CA ALA A 14 -31.02 -7.25 -4.33
C ALA A 14 -29.57 -6.98 -4.77
N LEU A 15 -28.93 -5.93 -4.24
CA LEU A 15 -27.51 -5.63 -4.49
C LEU A 15 -26.58 -6.54 -3.68
N ILE A 16 -27.03 -6.93 -2.48
CA ILE A 16 -26.26 -7.72 -1.51
C ILE A 16 -27.17 -8.81 -0.93
N CYS A 17 -26.64 -10.03 -0.78
CA CYS A 17 -27.37 -11.11 -0.12
C CYS A 17 -27.51 -10.82 1.39
N TYR A 18 -28.74 -10.76 1.89
CA TYR A 18 -29.02 -10.52 3.32
C TYR A 18 -28.46 -11.61 4.25
N LYS A 19 -28.22 -12.83 3.73
CA LYS A 19 -27.76 -13.97 4.53
C LYS A 19 -26.24 -14.09 4.62
N CYS A 20 -25.51 -13.80 3.53
CA CYS A 20 -24.06 -14.03 3.48
C CYS A 20 -23.23 -12.80 3.12
N GLY A 21 -23.86 -11.68 2.76
CA GLY A 21 -23.15 -10.43 2.42
C GLY A 21 -22.49 -10.41 1.05
N THR A 22 -22.59 -11.48 0.25
CA THR A 22 -22.02 -11.48 -1.11
C THR A 22 -22.80 -10.54 -2.04
N ALA A 23 -22.06 -9.72 -2.79
CA ALA A 23 -22.61 -8.88 -3.86
C ALA A 23 -23.16 -9.75 -5.01
N THR A 24 -24.35 -9.38 -5.49
CA THR A 24 -25.05 -10.12 -6.56
C THR A 24 -24.54 -9.76 -7.95
N SER A 25 -23.90 -8.59 -8.09
CA SER A 25 -23.31 -8.09 -9.31
C SER A 25 -21.82 -7.79 -9.15
N GLU A 26 -21.14 -7.69 -10.28
CA GLU A 26 -19.73 -7.30 -10.34
C GLU A 26 -19.58 -5.79 -10.11
N PRO A 27 -18.48 -5.32 -9.49
CA PRO A 27 -18.23 -3.89 -9.34
C PRO A 27 -18.21 -3.18 -10.70
N ARG A 28 -19.06 -2.16 -10.85
CA ARG A 28 -19.10 -1.34 -12.08
C ARG A 28 -17.89 -0.40 -12.18
N ILE A 29 -17.35 0.01 -11.03
CA ILE A 29 -16.22 0.91 -10.94
C ILE A 29 -14.98 0.07 -10.66
N PRO A 30 -14.02 -0.01 -11.59
CA PRO A 30 -12.78 -0.71 -11.32
C PRO A 30 -12.01 0.00 -10.21
N PRO A 31 -11.24 -0.73 -9.38
CA PRO A 31 -10.36 -0.10 -8.42
C PRO A 31 -9.37 0.82 -9.15
N PRO A 32 -8.97 1.94 -8.53
CA PRO A 32 -7.97 2.82 -9.12
C PRO A 32 -6.68 2.03 -9.38
N ALA A 33 -6.00 2.35 -10.49
CA ALA A 33 -4.75 1.70 -10.85
C ALA A 33 -3.74 1.79 -9.69
N ALA A 34 -3.01 0.69 -9.45
CA ALA A 34 -1.98 0.67 -8.42
C ALA A 34 -0.94 1.75 -8.69
N ARG A 35 -0.78 2.69 -7.74
CA ARG A 35 0.21 3.76 -7.88
C ARG A 35 1.60 3.18 -7.63
N PRO A 36 2.61 3.45 -8.49
CA PRO A 36 3.97 3.00 -8.25
C PRO A 36 4.47 3.58 -6.94
N ARG A 37 4.86 2.71 -6.02
CA ARG A 37 5.40 3.11 -4.72
C ARG A 37 6.80 3.66 -4.97
N ARG A 38 6.95 5.00 -4.99
CA ARG A 38 8.28 5.63 -5.03
C ARG A 38 9.05 5.19 -3.78
N ARG A 39 9.98 4.25 -3.96
CA ARG A 39 10.93 3.90 -2.90
C ARG A 39 11.88 5.08 -2.77
N LEU A 40 11.76 5.85 -1.69
CA LEU A 40 12.83 6.79 -1.35
C LEU A 40 14.13 6.00 -1.17
N PRO A 41 15.28 6.50 -1.65
CA PRO A 41 16.57 5.85 -1.45
C PRO A 41 17.05 6.09 -0.01
N ILE A 42 16.31 5.58 0.97
CA ILE A 42 16.59 5.76 2.40
C ILE A 42 18.00 5.26 2.72
N ALA A 43 18.40 4.12 2.16
CA ALA A 43 19.76 3.60 2.30
C ALA A 43 20.82 4.60 1.78
N GLY A 44 20.57 5.24 0.64
CA GLY A 44 21.48 6.25 0.09
C GLY A 44 21.57 7.50 0.97
N LEU A 45 20.45 7.97 1.51
CA LEU A 45 20.41 9.11 2.45
C LEU A 45 21.12 8.77 3.76
N VAL A 46 20.95 7.56 4.28
CA VAL A 46 21.63 7.11 5.51
C VAL A 46 23.13 7.01 5.27
N LEU A 47 23.58 6.38 4.18
CA LEU A 47 25.01 6.29 3.84
C LEU A 47 25.64 7.66 3.66
N LEU A 48 24.97 8.58 2.96
CA LEU A 48 25.43 9.96 2.80
C LEU A 48 25.54 10.69 4.14
N GLY A 49 24.52 10.55 5.01
CA GLY A 49 24.54 11.14 6.34
C GLY A 49 25.68 10.61 7.22
N LEU A 50 25.94 9.29 7.18
CA LEU A 50 27.05 8.67 7.89
C LEU A 50 28.41 9.15 7.36
N ALA A 51 28.57 9.26 6.04
CA ALA A 51 29.80 9.78 5.43
C ALA A 51 30.07 11.24 5.83
N LEU A 52 29.05 12.10 5.76
CA LEU A 52 29.16 13.50 6.20
C LEU A 52 29.48 13.61 7.70
N ALA A 53 28.88 12.77 8.53
CA ALA A 53 29.18 12.72 9.97
C ALA A 53 30.62 12.27 10.24
N ALA A 54 31.14 11.30 9.48
CA ALA A 54 32.54 10.87 9.58
C ALA A 54 33.51 11.98 9.17
N LEU A 55 33.26 12.64 8.03
CA LEU A 55 34.06 13.79 7.57
C LEU A 55 34.02 14.94 8.59
N ALA A 56 32.84 15.25 9.15
CA ALA A 56 32.72 16.28 10.18
C ALA A 56 33.51 15.93 11.45
N ARG A 57 33.56 14.64 11.84
CA ARG A 57 34.39 14.17 12.95
C ARG A 57 35.88 14.31 12.67
N GLU A 58 36.33 13.99 11.46
CA GLU A 58 37.73 14.14 11.05
C GLU A 58 38.17 15.61 11.08
N VAL A 59 37.32 16.51 10.59
CA VAL A 59 37.57 17.96 10.62
C VAL A 59 37.55 18.50 12.05
N ALA A 60 36.61 18.06 12.90
CA ALA A 60 36.48 18.54 14.28
C ALA A 60 37.58 17.99 15.22
N CYS A 61 38.12 16.81 14.94
CA CYS A 61 39.15 16.18 15.77
C CYS A 61 40.58 16.58 15.38
N GLY A 62 40.76 17.48 14.40
CA GLY A 62 42.06 18.07 14.08
C GLY A 62 43.12 17.07 13.60
N SER A 63 42.73 15.95 12.99
CA SER A 63 43.66 14.88 12.61
C SER A 63 44.52 15.19 11.36
N LEU A 64 44.56 16.45 10.93
CA LEU A 64 45.19 16.94 9.70
C LEU A 64 46.12 18.16 9.89
N LEU A 65 46.48 18.50 11.13
CA LEU A 65 47.53 19.51 11.44
C LEU A 65 48.58 18.92 12.40
#